data_AF-A0A956EUZ7-F1
#
_entry.id   AF-A0A956EUZ7-F1
#
_cell.length_a   1.000
_cell.length_b   1.000
_cell.length_c   1.000
_cell.angle_alpha   90.00
_cell.angle_beta   90.00
_cell.angle_gamma   90.00
#
_symmetry.space_group_name_H-M   'P 1'
#
loop_
_entity.id
_entity.type
_entity.pdbx_description
1 polymer ?
#
loop_
_entity_poly.entity_id
_entity_poly.type
_entity_poly.pdbx_seq_one_letter_code
_entity_poly.pdbx_strand_id
1 'polypeptide(L)'
;MASRIGGLGLVIAGLGLAGCGGDESSAGGAQPPAWEPGSSNVLYGPLGESDTELFPSNRYSHPDAASATGLRVEISPRTVVSSSQLYGFQTSVDELNELDGFSPVGGVIAKFDGPIDYAGYQAEVEGEKIHGEISDAARFSSGGSPLYLVDLTPESPDYGKPLGLVPYYFAQPGDDYWQFDDYTLIAHPAVPLNPRGTYLFLVTDEQKAADGTPIGRSEFMHETLTGQVSGDYEAQLSDALDTALPLLELSREEISAATLFTVGDVQRGMIDLAQARRQAPLPEAQDSWSVNDEDTNRVRFVNHYPSPEYRKPKPDGKWEFDAQGVAKKQKDESLEVFLSFSNKAVSGPRPVVIYGHGLGGDKDGVWGTSERLDPVSERGVAVFGIDSPEHGSRHEGETTLISSVYGFFGIDEATNEFDIARARDNFRQMAADQLELVRFIQSLSELDVLPVGAPDGVPDLDTSNILYIGHSFGSVQGATIASIAPEIRAVTWNVGGAGLMMLLRDSKTFNIV
;
A
#
# COMPACT_ATOMS: atom_id res chain seq x y z
N MET A 1 24.79 48.39 59.32
CA MET A 1 24.04 47.10 59.30
C MET A 1 24.64 46.29 58.17
N ALA A 2 25.68 45.46 58.38
CA ALA A 2 25.64 44.10 58.97
C ALA A 2 24.66 43.21 58.19
N SER A 3 25.00 42.04 57.62
CA SER A 3 26.19 41.17 57.62
C SER A 3 26.00 40.13 56.48
N ARG A 4 27.03 39.78 55.67
CA ARG A 4 27.83 38.50 55.70
C ARG A 4 26.98 37.22 55.82
N ILE A 5 27.22 36.09 55.14
CA ILE A 5 28.39 35.17 55.04
C ILE A 5 27.98 34.12 53.96
N GLY A 6 28.81 33.45 53.15
CA GLY A 6 30.25 33.30 53.01
C GLY A 6 30.52 32.24 51.92
N GLY A 7 31.68 32.34 51.26
CA GLY A 7 32.11 31.38 50.25
C GLY A 7 32.83 30.16 50.82
N LEU A 8 33.19 29.24 49.93
CA LEU A 8 34.36 28.38 50.06
C LEU A 8 34.82 27.98 48.65
N GLY A 9 36.02 28.40 48.27
CA GLY A 9 36.75 27.79 47.16
C GLY A 9 37.53 26.58 47.67
N LEU A 10 37.78 25.61 46.79
CA LEU A 10 38.85 24.62 47.00
C LEU A 10 39.52 24.30 45.66
N VAL A 11 40.84 24.47 45.67
CA VAL A 11 41.83 24.05 44.67
C VAL A 11 42.19 22.58 44.93
N ILE A 12 42.21 21.74 43.88
CA ILE A 12 42.94 20.46 43.84
C ILE A 12 43.45 20.32 42.40
N ALA A 13 44.71 20.68 42.10
CA ALA A 13 45.94 19.88 42.24
C ALA A 13 46.02 18.72 41.22
N GLY A 14 46.94 18.88 40.28
CA GLY A 14 47.29 17.87 39.29
C GLY A 14 48.01 16.67 39.93
N LEU A 15 47.76 15.52 39.32
CA LEU A 15 48.51 14.30 39.53
C LEU A 15 48.90 13.77 38.15
N GLY A 16 50.16 14.00 37.80
CA GLY A 16 50.82 13.26 36.74
C GLY A 16 51.08 11.83 37.21
N LEU A 17 50.65 10.87 36.42
CA LEU A 17 51.16 9.50 36.48
C LEU A 17 51.77 9.20 35.11
N ALA A 18 53.09 9.21 35.07
CA ALA A 18 53.86 8.59 34.02
C ALA A 18 53.69 7.06 34.13
N GLY A 19 53.19 6.44 33.07
CA GLY A 19 53.06 5.00 32.93
C GLY A 19 53.45 4.59 31.51
N CYS A 20 54.63 3.99 31.40
CA CYS A 20 55.27 3.22 30.33
C CYS A 20 54.55 3.04 28.98
N GLY A 21 55.28 3.38 27.92
CA GLY A 21 54.87 3.21 26.53
C GLY A 21 54.65 1.76 26.09
N GLY A 22 53.67 1.62 25.21
CA GLY A 22 53.60 0.61 24.17
C GLY A 22 53.27 1.36 22.88
N ASP A 23 54.07 1.15 21.84
CA ASP A 23 53.87 1.73 20.52
C ASP A 23 52.55 1.23 19.92
N GLU A 24 51.49 2.02 20.02
CA GLU A 24 50.38 1.94 19.08
C GLU A 24 50.61 3.00 18.01
N SER A 25 50.94 2.50 16.82
CA SER A 25 50.94 3.28 15.59
C SER A 25 49.57 3.96 15.44
N SER A 26 49.52 5.26 15.68
CA SER A 26 48.42 6.10 15.25
C SER A 26 48.39 6.05 13.72
N ALA A 27 47.54 5.17 13.17
CA ALA A 27 47.05 5.34 11.83
C ALA A 27 46.37 6.71 11.82
N GLY A 28 46.99 7.69 11.16
CA GLY A 28 46.39 8.99 10.94
C GLY A 28 45.13 8.79 10.12
N GLY A 29 43.98 8.74 10.79
CA GLY A 29 42.70 8.89 10.13
C GLY A 29 42.71 10.28 9.51
N ALA A 30 42.77 10.35 8.18
CA ALA A 30 42.54 11.60 7.48
C ALA A 30 41.19 12.15 7.95
N GLN A 31 41.15 13.43 8.35
CA GLN A 31 39.84 14.04 8.60
C GLN A 31 39.01 13.96 7.31
N PRO A 32 37.71 13.63 7.42
CA PRO A 32 36.83 13.66 6.26
C PRO A 32 36.87 15.06 5.62
N PRO A 33 36.70 15.15 4.28
CA PRO A 33 36.65 16.42 3.59
C PRO A 33 35.55 17.31 4.20
N ALA A 34 35.76 18.63 4.19
CA ALA A 34 34.74 19.56 4.67
C ALA A 34 33.47 19.47 3.79
N TRP A 35 32.30 19.61 4.42
CA TRP A 35 31.05 19.69 3.69
C TRP A 35 30.94 21.01 2.91
N GLU A 36 30.53 20.91 1.65
CA GLU A 36 30.15 22.05 0.82
C GLU A 36 28.79 21.76 0.15
N PRO A 37 27.82 22.70 0.21
CA PRO A 37 26.54 22.53 -0.45
C PRO A 37 26.67 22.58 -1.97
N GLY A 38 25.87 21.78 -2.67
CA GLY A 38 25.65 21.88 -4.11
C GLY A 38 24.70 23.02 -4.47
N SER A 39 24.49 23.26 -5.77
CA SER A 39 23.51 24.25 -6.25
C SER A 39 22.06 23.83 -5.99
N SER A 40 21.83 22.53 -5.83
CA SER A 40 20.66 21.96 -5.18
C SER A 40 21.11 20.74 -4.36
N ASN A 41 20.46 20.50 -3.23
CA ASN A 41 20.80 19.49 -2.24
C ASN A 41 19.57 18.65 -1.90
N VAL A 42 19.77 17.35 -1.67
CA VAL A 42 18.72 16.51 -1.07
C VAL A 42 18.49 16.95 0.38
N LEU A 43 17.22 17.14 0.73
CA LEU A 43 16.80 17.55 2.08
C LEU A 43 16.78 16.35 3.02
N TYR A 44 17.65 16.42 4.03
CA TYR A 44 17.77 15.41 5.08
C TYR A 44 18.37 16.01 6.35
N GLY A 45 17.77 15.78 7.52
CA GLY A 45 18.26 16.36 8.77
C GLY A 45 17.85 15.58 10.01
N PRO A 46 18.10 16.13 11.22
CA PRO A 46 17.71 15.49 12.47
C PRO A 46 16.18 15.38 12.62
N LEU A 47 15.72 14.27 13.20
CA LEU A 47 14.30 14.06 13.51
C LEU A 47 13.79 15.14 14.47
N GLY A 48 12.56 15.61 14.26
CA GLY A 48 11.92 16.61 15.12
C GLY A 48 12.50 18.02 15.03
N GLU A 49 13.58 18.24 14.26
CA GLU A 49 14.23 19.55 14.08
C GLU A 49 14.22 20.04 12.62
N SER A 50 14.23 19.12 11.65
CA SER A 50 14.02 19.42 10.23
C SER A 50 12.79 18.71 9.70
N ASP A 51 12.02 19.36 8.81
CA ASP A 51 11.09 18.66 7.95
C ASP A 51 11.94 17.62 7.21
N THR A 52 11.84 16.37 7.63
CA THR A 52 12.68 15.29 7.15
C THR A 52 11.94 14.68 5.97
N GLU A 53 12.51 14.82 4.79
CA GLU A 53 11.76 14.65 3.53
C GLU A 53 12.27 13.48 2.69
N LEU A 54 13.04 12.59 3.32
CA LEU A 54 13.43 11.29 2.79
C LEU A 54 12.63 10.18 3.51
N PHE A 55 11.57 9.69 2.86
CA PHE A 55 10.62 8.74 3.42
C PHE A 55 10.29 7.64 2.40
N PRO A 56 10.08 6.37 2.77
CA PRO A 56 10.11 5.82 4.13
C PRO A 56 11.52 5.72 4.72
N SER A 57 11.57 5.58 6.04
CA SER A 57 12.81 5.38 6.80
C SER A 57 12.52 4.68 8.12
N ASN A 58 13.37 3.74 8.53
CA ASN A 58 13.29 3.12 9.86
C ASN A 58 13.57 4.13 11.00
N ARG A 59 13.96 5.38 10.68
CA ARG A 59 13.92 6.52 11.63
C ARG A 59 12.51 6.81 12.18
N TYR A 60 11.48 6.46 11.42
CA TYR A 60 10.07 6.55 11.84
C TYR A 60 9.56 5.20 12.34
N SER A 61 10.40 4.46 13.07
CA SER A 61 10.04 3.17 13.63
C SER A 61 10.78 2.89 14.93
N HIS A 62 10.19 2.07 15.78
CA HIS A 62 10.84 1.54 16.99
C HIS A 62 10.81 0.02 17.00
N PRO A 63 11.75 -0.65 17.71
CA PRO A 63 11.72 -2.09 17.89
C PRO A 63 10.44 -2.58 18.56
N ASP A 64 9.76 -3.55 17.95
CA ASP A 64 8.61 -4.25 18.50
C ASP A 64 8.69 -5.74 18.17
N ALA A 65 9.12 -6.56 19.13
CA ALA A 65 9.25 -8.00 18.96
C ALA A 65 7.91 -8.74 18.76
N ALA A 66 6.77 -8.08 19.01
CA ALA A 66 5.45 -8.63 18.73
C ALA A 66 4.98 -8.38 17.29
N SER A 67 5.62 -7.48 16.55
CA SER A 67 5.29 -7.19 15.15
C SER A 67 5.87 -8.25 14.21
N ALA A 68 5.33 -8.39 12.99
CA ALA A 68 5.81 -9.40 12.04
C ALA A 68 7.21 -9.10 11.48
N THR A 69 7.66 -7.84 11.56
CA THR A 69 8.95 -7.36 11.05
C THR A 69 9.96 -7.10 12.18
N GLY A 70 9.55 -7.15 13.45
CA GLY A 70 10.35 -6.69 14.57
C GLY A 70 10.38 -5.17 14.76
N LEU A 71 9.67 -4.42 13.90
CA LEU A 71 9.54 -2.96 13.96
C LEU A 71 8.07 -2.53 13.98
N ARG A 72 7.82 -1.35 14.55
CA ARG A 72 6.53 -0.67 14.47
C ARG A 72 6.74 0.78 14.10
N VAL A 73 5.90 1.29 13.20
CA VAL A 73 5.96 2.68 12.75
C VAL A 73 5.73 3.63 13.94
N GLU A 74 6.46 4.74 13.97
CA GLU A 74 6.38 5.78 14.99
C GLU A 74 6.42 7.17 14.35
N ILE A 75 5.24 7.73 14.15
CA ILE A 75 4.98 9.11 13.78
C ILE A 75 4.52 9.84 15.05
N SER A 76 5.36 10.75 15.52
CA SER A 76 5.12 11.53 16.73
C SER A 76 5.82 12.89 16.63
N PRO A 77 5.55 13.84 17.55
CA PRO A 77 6.30 15.11 17.59
C PRO A 77 7.82 14.93 17.80
N ARG A 78 8.30 13.72 18.13
CA ARG A 78 9.75 13.40 18.16
C ARG A 78 10.31 13.08 16.79
N THR A 79 9.47 12.58 15.87
CA THR A 79 9.91 12.11 14.56
C THR A 79 9.59 13.13 13.46
N VAL A 80 8.59 14.00 13.64
CA VAL A 80 8.28 15.09 12.70
C VAL A 80 8.28 16.47 13.38
N VAL A 81 8.63 17.51 12.63
CA VAL A 81 8.76 18.89 13.14
C VAL A 81 7.40 19.53 13.39
N SER A 82 6.43 19.32 12.50
CA SER A 82 5.16 20.03 12.55
C SER A 82 4.12 19.31 13.41
N SER A 83 4.10 19.65 14.70
CA SER A 83 3.04 19.18 15.61
C SER A 83 1.62 19.60 15.15
N SER A 84 1.46 20.73 14.46
CA SER A 84 0.16 21.19 13.96
C SER A 84 -0.39 20.34 12.82
N GLN A 85 0.47 19.76 11.97
CA GLN A 85 0.05 18.78 10.96
C GLN A 85 -0.37 17.46 11.62
N LEU A 86 0.35 17.00 12.65
CA LEU A 86 -0.04 15.80 13.41
C LEU A 86 -1.43 15.94 14.07
N TYR A 87 -1.71 17.09 14.71
CA TYR A 87 -3.00 17.31 15.37
C TYR A 87 -4.19 17.38 14.40
N GLY A 88 -3.96 17.77 13.14
CA GLY A 88 -4.99 17.80 12.10
C GLY A 88 -5.34 16.41 11.55
N PHE A 89 -4.46 15.42 11.74
CA PHE A 89 -4.58 14.06 11.17
C PHE A 89 -4.36 12.96 12.23
N GLN A 90 -4.72 13.23 13.49
CA GLN A 90 -4.38 12.35 14.61
C GLN A 90 -4.86 10.91 14.41
N THR A 91 -6.07 10.70 13.91
CA THR A 91 -6.61 9.37 13.60
C THR A 91 -5.73 8.63 12.58
N SER A 92 -5.33 9.30 11.50
CA SER A 92 -4.45 8.69 10.50
C SER A 92 -3.05 8.42 11.07
N VAL A 93 -2.53 9.29 11.94
CA VAL A 93 -1.25 9.08 12.64
C VAL A 93 -1.32 7.85 13.54
N ASP A 94 -2.40 7.71 14.32
CA ASP A 94 -2.62 6.56 15.20
C ASP A 94 -2.69 5.26 14.39
N GLU A 95 -3.40 5.26 13.26
CA GLU A 95 -3.48 4.11 12.34
C GLU A 95 -2.15 3.76 11.68
N LEU A 96 -1.36 4.76 11.28
CA LEU A 96 -0.02 4.53 10.75
C LEU A 96 0.90 3.93 11.81
N ASN A 97 0.77 4.35 13.07
CA ASN A 97 1.53 3.80 14.20
C ASN A 97 1.15 2.36 14.58
N GLU A 98 0.03 1.83 14.07
CA GLU A 98 -0.32 0.42 14.18
C GLU A 98 0.40 -0.47 13.16
N LEU A 99 1.06 0.11 12.14
CA LEU A 99 1.72 -0.65 11.08
C LEU A 99 3.06 -1.23 11.54
N ASP A 100 3.36 -2.44 11.07
CA ASP A 100 4.63 -3.12 11.31
C ASP A 100 5.70 -2.79 10.25
N GLY A 101 5.49 -1.77 9.43
CA GLY A 101 6.44 -1.32 8.42
C GLY A 101 5.79 -0.51 7.33
N PHE A 102 6.56 -0.20 6.30
CA PHE A 102 6.14 0.67 5.22
C PHE A 102 5.50 -0.08 4.05
N SER A 103 4.80 0.65 3.18
CA SER A 103 4.07 0.08 2.04
C SER A 103 4.99 -0.61 1.04
N PRO A 104 4.64 -1.80 0.51
CA PRO A 104 5.42 -2.49 -0.52
C PRO A 104 5.34 -1.82 -1.90
N VAL A 105 4.41 -0.88 -2.10
CA VAL A 105 4.20 -0.19 -3.40
C VAL A 105 4.31 1.34 -3.26
N GLY A 106 4.49 1.83 -2.04
CA GLY A 106 4.70 3.26 -1.78
C GLY A 106 6.01 3.70 -2.43
N GLY A 107 6.00 4.90 -3.02
CA GLY A 107 7.23 5.48 -3.55
C GLY A 107 8.11 6.03 -2.43
N VAL A 108 9.42 6.03 -2.67
CA VAL A 108 10.38 6.73 -1.81
C VAL A 108 10.36 8.20 -2.19
N ILE A 109 9.94 9.04 -1.24
CA ILE A 109 9.91 10.49 -1.33
C ILE A 109 11.30 11.00 -1.00
N ALA A 110 11.83 11.88 -1.85
CA ALA A 110 13.03 12.67 -1.60
C ALA A 110 12.74 14.11 -2.05
N LYS A 111 12.97 15.08 -1.18
CA LYS A 111 12.83 16.50 -1.54
C LYS A 111 14.17 17.20 -1.66
N PHE A 112 14.14 18.34 -2.35
CA PHE A 112 15.32 19.12 -2.69
C PHE A 112 15.09 20.60 -2.35
N ASP A 113 16.17 21.30 -1.99
CA ASP A 113 16.14 22.76 -1.75
C ASP A 113 16.19 23.59 -3.06
N GLY A 114 16.14 22.92 -4.20
CA GLY A 114 16.23 23.52 -5.53
C GLY A 114 15.82 22.54 -6.62
N PRO A 115 15.71 23.03 -7.87
CA PRO A 115 15.28 22.21 -8.99
C PRO A 115 16.35 21.21 -9.44
N ILE A 116 15.90 20.01 -9.84
CA ILE A 116 16.77 18.94 -10.35
C ILE A 116 16.61 18.72 -11.86
N ASP A 117 17.59 18.05 -12.47
CA ASP A 117 17.42 17.45 -13.80
C ASP A 117 16.49 16.24 -13.70
N TYR A 118 15.34 16.32 -14.36
CA TYR A 118 14.32 15.28 -14.39
C TYR A 118 14.28 14.53 -15.73
N ALA A 119 15.37 14.56 -16.52
CA ALA A 119 15.47 13.85 -17.78
C ALA A 119 15.24 12.33 -17.62
N GLY A 120 14.13 11.86 -18.18
CA GLY A 120 13.69 10.46 -18.12
C GLY A 120 12.72 10.14 -16.99
N TYR A 121 12.24 11.14 -16.24
CA TYR A 121 11.21 11.00 -15.21
C TYR A 121 9.82 11.38 -15.75
N GLN A 122 8.77 10.89 -15.10
CA GLN A 122 7.48 11.57 -15.19
C GLN A 122 7.58 12.86 -14.38
N ALA A 123 7.01 13.96 -14.86
CA ALA A 123 7.08 15.21 -14.10
C ALA A 123 5.81 16.05 -14.20
N GLU A 124 5.57 16.84 -13.16
CA GLU A 124 4.61 17.95 -13.15
C GLU A 124 5.35 19.19 -12.65
N VAL A 125 5.41 20.22 -13.49
CA VAL A 125 6.16 21.45 -13.22
C VAL A 125 5.21 22.62 -13.40
N GLU A 126 5.04 23.43 -12.36
CA GLU A 126 4.13 24.58 -12.36
C GLU A 126 2.69 24.20 -12.81
N GLY A 127 2.23 23.01 -12.42
CA GLY A 127 0.92 22.45 -12.77
C GLY A 127 0.80 21.86 -14.18
N GLU A 128 1.89 21.88 -14.97
CA GLU A 128 1.92 21.24 -16.30
C GLU A 128 2.52 19.82 -16.23
N LYS A 129 1.72 18.83 -16.63
CA LYS A 129 2.19 17.43 -16.75
C LYS A 129 3.08 17.26 -17.97
N ILE A 130 4.32 16.83 -17.75
CA ILE A 130 5.33 16.59 -18.77
C ILE A 130 5.34 15.10 -19.12
N HIS A 131 4.95 14.80 -20.36
CA HIS A 131 4.93 13.44 -20.92
C HIS A 131 6.09 13.27 -21.94
N GLY A 132 7.33 13.24 -21.45
CA GLY A 132 8.51 12.95 -22.26
C GLY A 132 8.71 11.45 -22.53
N GLU A 133 9.82 11.07 -23.19
CA GLU A 133 10.25 9.67 -23.24
C GLU A 133 10.63 9.22 -21.81
N ILE A 134 9.71 8.51 -21.17
CA ILE A 134 9.92 7.94 -19.84
C ILE A 134 10.96 6.82 -19.98
N SER A 135 12.01 6.87 -19.15
CA SER A 135 13.02 5.82 -19.13
C SER A 135 12.41 4.49 -18.69
N ASP A 136 12.87 3.38 -19.29
CA ASP A 136 12.56 2.04 -18.80
C ASP A 136 12.95 1.94 -17.32
N ALA A 137 12.09 1.36 -16.49
CA ALA A 137 12.36 1.15 -15.07
C ALA A 137 13.69 0.41 -14.83
N ALA A 138 14.12 -0.44 -15.79
CA ALA A 138 15.41 -1.13 -15.77
C ALA A 138 16.63 -0.19 -15.82
N ARG A 139 16.47 1.09 -16.22
CA ARG A 139 17.54 2.11 -16.11
C ARG A 139 17.99 2.27 -14.66
N PHE A 140 17.07 2.15 -13.70
CA PHE A 140 17.34 2.32 -12.27
C PHE A 140 17.90 1.07 -11.59
N SER A 141 18.13 0.00 -12.35
CA SER A 141 18.82 -1.21 -11.89
C SER A 141 20.15 -1.45 -12.61
N SER A 142 20.72 -0.42 -13.25
CA SER A 142 21.98 -0.48 -13.99
C SER A 142 23.05 0.44 -13.39
N GLY A 143 24.33 0.18 -13.68
CA GLY A 143 25.44 1.01 -13.20
C GLY A 143 25.37 2.45 -13.72
N GLY A 144 25.80 3.42 -12.90
CA GLY A 144 25.70 4.85 -13.21
C GLY A 144 24.29 5.43 -13.08
N SER A 145 23.40 4.77 -12.33
CA SER A 145 22.05 5.29 -12.10
C SER A 145 22.03 6.46 -11.11
N PRO A 146 21.17 7.48 -11.32
CA PRO A 146 20.93 8.55 -10.35
C PRO A 146 20.25 8.05 -9.06
N LEU A 147 19.52 6.94 -9.14
CA LEU A 147 18.72 6.40 -8.04
C LEU A 147 18.89 4.88 -7.98
N TYR A 148 19.01 4.32 -6.78
CA TYR A 148 18.99 2.88 -6.57
C TYR A 148 18.01 2.51 -5.46
N LEU A 149 17.34 1.37 -5.62
CA LEU A 149 16.60 0.70 -4.55
C LEU A 149 17.09 -0.73 -4.44
N VAL A 150 17.74 -1.10 -3.34
CA VAL A 150 18.43 -2.38 -3.18
C VAL A 150 17.73 -3.22 -2.12
N ASP A 151 17.47 -4.49 -2.41
CA ASP A 151 16.98 -5.44 -1.42
C ASP A 151 18.16 -5.93 -0.56
N LEU A 152 18.10 -5.70 0.74
CA LEU A 152 19.10 -6.13 1.73
C LEU A 152 18.56 -7.18 2.70
N THR A 153 17.49 -7.86 2.32
CA THR A 153 16.89 -8.95 3.10
C THR A 153 17.77 -10.20 3.01
N PRO A 154 18.40 -10.70 4.09
CA PRO A 154 19.44 -11.74 4.04
C PRO A 154 19.08 -13.06 3.33
N GLU A 155 17.79 -13.35 3.13
CA GLU A 155 17.30 -14.56 2.47
C GLU A 155 16.56 -14.29 1.15
N SER A 156 16.51 -13.03 0.70
CA SER A 156 15.84 -12.68 -0.54
C SER A 156 16.58 -13.26 -1.75
N PRO A 157 15.85 -13.80 -2.75
CA PRO A 157 16.46 -14.18 -4.03
C PRO A 157 17.05 -12.98 -4.79
N ASP A 158 16.65 -11.76 -4.42
CA ASP A 158 17.10 -10.49 -4.98
C ASP A 158 18.05 -9.71 -4.07
N TYR A 159 18.56 -10.35 -3.00
CA TYR A 159 19.54 -9.75 -2.10
C TYR A 159 20.71 -9.12 -2.87
N GLY A 160 20.99 -7.85 -2.55
CA GLY A 160 22.05 -7.05 -3.14
C GLY A 160 21.76 -6.54 -4.56
N LYS A 161 20.62 -6.88 -5.16
CA LYS A 161 20.28 -6.43 -6.52
C LYS A 161 19.52 -5.11 -6.47
N PRO A 162 19.86 -4.16 -7.36
CA PRO A 162 19.04 -2.98 -7.53
C PRO A 162 17.75 -3.32 -8.28
N LEU A 163 16.64 -2.74 -7.82
CA LEU A 163 15.29 -2.91 -8.33
C LEU A 163 14.94 -1.75 -9.27
N GLY A 164 14.11 -2.03 -10.27
CA GLY A 164 13.62 -1.00 -11.18
C GLY A 164 12.74 0.02 -10.46
N LEU A 165 12.84 1.28 -10.87
CA LEU A 165 12.09 2.40 -10.31
C LEU A 165 11.30 3.15 -11.40
N VAL A 166 10.19 3.76 -10.99
CA VAL A 166 9.39 4.68 -11.81
C VAL A 166 9.33 6.02 -11.07
N PRO A 167 10.30 6.93 -11.32
CA PRO A 167 10.34 8.23 -10.67
C PRO A 167 9.28 9.18 -11.23
N TYR A 168 8.64 9.90 -10.30
CA TYR A 168 7.75 11.01 -10.55
C TYR A 168 8.30 12.25 -9.85
N TYR A 169 8.48 13.35 -10.57
CA TYR A 169 9.00 14.59 -10.04
C TYR A 169 7.93 15.68 -10.06
N PHE A 170 7.72 16.35 -8.93
CA PHE A 170 6.85 17.49 -8.78
C PHE A 170 7.69 18.72 -8.46
N ALA A 171 7.50 19.79 -9.24
CA ALA A 171 8.17 21.07 -9.01
C ALA A 171 7.17 22.22 -9.03
N GLN A 172 7.06 22.91 -7.91
CA GLN A 172 6.30 24.14 -7.75
C GLN A 172 7.17 25.16 -7.02
N PRO A 173 7.84 26.07 -7.76
CA PRO A 173 8.48 27.22 -7.14
C PRO A 173 7.45 28.04 -6.38
N GLY A 174 7.89 28.66 -5.28
CA GLY A 174 7.07 29.55 -4.49
C GLY A 174 6.65 30.78 -5.28
N ASP A 175 5.37 31.12 -5.22
CA ASP A 175 4.76 32.31 -5.81
C ASP A 175 3.77 32.99 -4.83
N ASP A 176 3.04 33.99 -5.31
CA ASP A 176 2.06 34.74 -4.49
C ASP A 176 0.90 33.86 -3.98
N TYR A 177 0.65 32.70 -4.60
CA TYR A 177 -0.39 31.74 -4.26
C TYR A 177 0.18 30.53 -3.48
N TRP A 178 1.31 29.98 -3.91
CA TRP A 178 2.07 28.91 -3.29
C TRP A 178 3.26 29.47 -2.54
N GLN A 179 3.16 29.67 -1.24
CA GLN A 179 4.18 30.44 -0.48
C GLN A 179 5.52 29.73 -0.23
N PHE A 180 5.67 28.49 -0.70
CA PHE A 180 6.86 27.67 -0.45
C PHE A 180 7.29 26.96 -1.73
N ASP A 181 8.61 26.83 -1.91
CA ASP A 181 9.17 25.99 -2.94
C ASP A 181 8.91 24.50 -2.61
N ASP A 182 8.43 23.75 -3.59
CA ASP A 182 8.26 22.29 -3.48
C ASP A 182 8.94 21.60 -4.67
N TYR A 183 10.03 20.90 -4.38
CA TYR A 183 10.76 20.07 -5.33
C TYR A 183 10.79 18.65 -4.78
N THR A 184 9.81 17.84 -5.18
CA THR A 184 9.58 16.48 -4.65
C THR A 184 9.80 15.42 -5.71
N LEU A 185 10.72 14.49 -5.48
CA LEU A 185 10.83 13.24 -6.21
C LEU A 185 10.10 12.14 -5.44
N ILE A 186 9.31 11.33 -6.15
CA ILE A 186 8.69 10.10 -5.65
C ILE A 186 9.15 8.95 -6.53
N ALA A 187 10.06 8.12 -6.02
CA ALA A 187 10.59 6.96 -6.72
C ALA A 187 9.76 5.71 -6.39
N HIS A 188 8.81 5.36 -7.25
CA HIS A 188 8.00 4.15 -7.06
C HIS A 188 8.77 2.89 -7.44
N PRO A 189 8.71 1.80 -6.66
CA PRO A 189 9.23 0.52 -7.10
C PRO A 189 8.40 0.03 -8.31
N ALA A 190 9.08 -0.44 -9.36
CA ALA A 190 8.41 -0.89 -10.59
C ALA A 190 7.61 -2.19 -10.39
N VAL A 191 7.93 -2.94 -9.34
CA VAL A 191 7.20 -4.12 -8.87
C VAL A 191 6.99 -4.00 -7.35
N PRO A 192 5.92 -4.57 -6.79
CA PRO A 192 5.73 -4.58 -5.35
C PRO A 192 6.92 -5.22 -4.62
N LEU A 193 7.38 -4.57 -3.57
CA LEU A 193 8.44 -5.06 -2.69
C LEU A 193 7.94 -6.26 -1.87
N ASN A 194 8.86 -7.18 -1.57
CA ASN A 194 8.57 -8.34 -0.74
C ASN A 194 8.19 -7.89 0.69
N PRO A 195 7.07 -8.39 1.24
CA PRO A 195 6.71 -8.17 2.64
C PRO A 195 7.84 -8.57 3.59
N ARG A 196 8.02 -7.82 4.68
CA ARG A 196 9.09 -8.01 5.67
C ARG A 196 10.52 -7.84 5.12
N GLY A 197 10.67 -7.36 3.88
CA GLY A 197 11.97 -7.07 3.31
C GLY A 197 12.55 -5.75 3.83
N THR A 198 13.87 -5.67 3.89
CA THR A 198 14.62 -4.45 4.24
C THR A 198 15.29 -3.91 3.00
N TYR A 199 15.08 -2.62 2.71
CA TYR A 199 15.53 -2.00 1.47
C TYR A 199 16.32 -0.72 1.75
N LEU A 200 17.37 -0.53 0.95
CA LEU A 200 18.18 0.67 0.93
C LEU A 200 17.86 1.46 -0.33
N PHE A 201 17.39 2.69 -0.16
CA PHE A 201 17.26 3.65 -1.25
C PHE A 201 18.44 4.62 -1.24
N LEU A 202 19.00 4.89 -2.43
CA LEU A 202 20.14 5.78 -2.63
C LEU A 202 19.81 6.84 -3.69
N VAL A 203 20.23 8.08 -3.44
CA VAL A 203 20.42 9.12 -4.45
C VAL A 203 21.91 9.30 -4.64
N THR A 204 22.38 9.23 -5.88
CA THR A 204 23.79 9.40 -6.22
C THR A 204 24.08 10.77 -6.81
N ASP A 205 25.36 11.10 -6.93
CA ASP A 205 25.84 12.30 -7.62
C ASP A 205 25.63 12.25 -9.15
N GLU A 206 25.15 11.11 -9.70
CA GLU A 206 24.63 11.03 -11.07
C GLU A 206 23.28 11.72 -11.24
N GLN A 207 22.50 11.88 -10.15
CA GLN A 207 21.42 12.85 -10.15
C GLN A 207 22.01 14.26 -10.24
N LYS A 208 21.60 15.04 -11.23
CA LYS A 208 22.07 16.42 -11.42
C LYS A 208 21.04 17.43 -10.92
N ALA A 209 21.51 18.59 -10.49
CA ALA A 209 20.70 19.79 -10.36
C ALA A 209 20.31 20.31 -11.76
N ALA A 210 19.34 21.22 -11.84
CA ALA A 210 18.88 21.78 -13.12
C ALA A 210 19.97 22.52 -13.92
N ASP A 211 21.06 22.94 -13.26
CA ASP A 211 22.22 23.56 -13.91
C ASP A 211 23.25 22.54 -14.45
N GLY A 212 22.99 21.24 -14.28
CA GLY A 212 23.83 20.13 -14.75
C GLY A 212 24.96 19.73 -13.79
N THR A 213 25.11 20.40 -12.64
CA THR A 213 26.05 19.97 -11.60
C THR A 213 25.50 18.78 -10.80
N PRO A 214 26.35 17.93 -10.19
CA PRO A 214 25.87 16.86 -9.31
C PRO A 214 25.02 17.38 -8.15
N ILE A 215 23.98 16.63 -7.77
CA ILE A 215 23.15 16.98 -6.62
C ILE A 215 23.98 16.89 -5.34
N GLY A 216 23.91 17.93 -4.50
CA GLY A 216 24.57 17.97 -3.21
C GLY A 216 23.85 17.14 -2.15
N ARG A 217 24.52 16.93 -1.02
CA ARG A 217 23.97 16.31 0.19
C ARG A 217 23.79 17.36 1.28
N SER A 218 22.85 17.17 2.19
CA SER A 218 22.77 18.00 3.39
C SER A 218 23.99 17.80 4.31
N GLU A 219 24.25 18.79 5.17
CA GLU A 219 25.31 18.70 6.20
C GLU A 219 25.11 17.46 7.08
N PHE A 220 23.89 17.22 7.55
CA PHE A 220 23.59 16.06 8.40
C PHE A 220 23.79 14.72 7.67
N MET A 221 23.48 14.62 6.37
CA MET A 221 23.79 13.42 5.58
C MET A 221 25.29 13.24 5.40
N HIS A 222 26.05 14.32 5.20
CA HIS A 222 27.51 14.28 5.16
C HIS A 222 28.09 13.74 6.48
N GLU A 223 27.64 14.29 7.61
CA GLU A 223 28.05 13.83 8.95
C GLU A 223 27.67 12.36 9.17
N THR A 224 26.49 11.92 8.70
CA THR A 224 26.05 10.51 8.77
C THR A 224 26.97 9.59 7.95
N LEU A 225 27.28 9.95 6.70
CA LEU A 225 28.09 9.13 5.80
C LEU A 225 29.55 9.04 6.24
N THR A 226 30.05 10.06 6.95
CA THR A 226 31.42 10.15 7.47
C THR A 226 31.56 9.65 8.92
N GLY A 227 30.47 9.19 9.54
CA GLY A 227 30.47 8.64 10.90
C GLY A 227 30.62 9.69 12.00
N GLN A 228 30.31 10.96 11.71
CA GLN A 228 30.28 12.06 12.68
C GLN A 228 28.97 12.10 13.49
N VAL A 229 27.88 11.57 12.94
CA VAL A 229 26.64 11.28 13.70
C VAL A 229 26.65 9.82 14.14
N SER A 230 26.17 9.57 15.35
CA SER A 230 26.01 8.21 15.88
C SER A 230 24.62 8.02 16.49
N GLY A 231 24.04 6.86 16.23
CA GLY A 231 22.71 6.44 16.67
C GLY A 231 22.42 5.04 16.16
N ASP A 232 21.39 4.38 16.71
CA ASP A 232 21.05 3.01 16.33
C ASP A 232 20.66 2.90 14.85
N TYR A 233 19.96 3.91 14.31
CA TYR A 233 19.63 3.98 12.89
C TYR A 233 20.87 4.28 12.03
N GLU A 234 21.69 5.26 12.40
CA GLU A 234 22.89 5.62 11.64
C GLU A 234 23.88 4.46 11.57
N ALA A 235 23.99 3.65 12.63
CA ALA A 235 24.75 2.40 12.61
C ALA A 235 24.17 1.39 11.61
N GLN A 236 22.85 1.15 11.63
CA GLN A 236 22.17 0.26 10.68
C GLN A 236 22.32 0.73 9.23
N LEU A 237 22.18 2.04 8.99
CA LEU A 237 22.37 2.63 7.67
C LEU A 237 23.82 2.47 7.20
N SER A 238 24.79 2.67 8.09
CA SER A 238 26.21 2.46 7.77
C SER A 238 26.49 1.01 7.39
N ASP A 239 25.98 0.03 8.16
CA ASP A 239 26.14 -1.40 7.85
C ASP A 239 25.48 -1.77 6.51
N ALA A 240 24.30 -1.19 6.22
CA ALA A 240 23.61 -1.35 4.95
C ALA A 240 24.41 -0.79 3.77
N LEU A 241 25.04 0.38 3.93
CA LEU A 241 25.91 0.99 2.91
C LEU A 241 27.18 0.16 2.70
N ASP A 242 27.83 -0.30 3.75
CA ASP A 242 29.03 -1.15 3.66
C ASP A 242 28.74 -2.49 2.95
N THR A 243 27.49 -2.95 3.04
CA THR A 243 27.00 -4.13 2.32
C THR A 243 26.69 -3.81 0.86
N ALA A 244 25.93 -2.73 0.59
CA ALA A 244 25.36 -2.46 -0.72
C ALA A 244 26.35 -1.83 -1.71
N LEU A 245 27.15 -0.86 -1.26
CA LEU A 245 27.99 -0.06 -2.15
C LEU A 245 29.02 -0.90 -2.94
N PRO A 246 29.70 -1.90 -2.34
CA PRO A 246 30.59 -2.77 -3.11
C PRO A 246 29.87 -3.59 -4.19
N LEU A 247 28.60 -3.95 -3.96
CA LEU A 247 27.79 -4.72 -4.93
C LEU A 247 27.33 -3.85 -6.10
N LEU A 248 27.18 -2.54 -5.86
CA LEU A 248 26.82 -1.54 -6.86
C LEU A 248 28.03 -0.90 -7.56
N GLU A 249 29.25 -1.26 -7.14
CA GLU A 249 30.50 -0.60 -7.57
C GLU A 249 30.52 0.91 -7.27
N LEU A 250 29.92 1.32 -6.14
CA LEU A 250 29.86 2.70 -5.66
C LEU A 250 30.73 2.92 -4.41
N SER A 251 31.01 4.18 -4.12
CA SER A 251 31.68 4.69 -2.93
C SER A 251 30.78 5.63 -2.13
N ARG A 252 31.12 5.92 -0.86
CA ARG A 252 30.33 6.83 0.00
C ARG A 252 30.38 8.27 -0.49
N GLU A 253 31.43 8.62 -1.23
CA GLU A 253 31.63 9.91 -1.87
C GLU A 253 30.63 10.17 -2.99
N GLU A 254 30.12 9.12 -3.65
CA GLU A 254 29.12 9.23 -4.73
C GLU A 254 27.67 9.32 -4.21
N ILE A 255 27.46 9.17 -2.89
CA ILE A 255 26.10 9.14 -2.29
C ILE A 255 25.68 10.54 -1.82
N SER A 256 24.62 11.06 -2.42
CA SER A 256 24.02 12.34 -2.01
C SER A 256 22.94 12.16 -0.94
N ALA A 257 22.22 11.03 -0.93
CA ALA A 257 21.32 10.67 0.15
C ALA A 257 21.10 9.16 0.24
N ALA A 258 20.75 8.67 1.43
CA ALA A 258 20.42 7.27 1.67
C ALA A 258 19.34 7.11 2.75
N THR A 259 18.41 6.17 2.55
CA THR A 259 17.46 5.76 3.58
C THR A 259 17.29 4.26 3.60
N LEU A 260 17.26 3.70 4.81
CA LEU A 260 17.01 2.29 5.07
C LEU A 260 15.60 2.13 5.64
N PHE A 261 14.79 1.24 5.07
CA PHE A 261 13.42 1.01 5.54
C PHE A 261 13.00 -0.46 5.45
N THR A 262 12.05 -0.85 6.28
CA THR A 262 11.48 -2.19 6.32
C THR A 262 10.03 -2.19 5.86
N VAL A 263 9.69 -3.07 4.93
CA VAL A 263 8.33 -3.23 4.39
C VAL A 263 7.48 -4.06 5.35
N GLY A 264 6.27 -3.59 5.64
CA GLY A 264 5.33 -4.26 6.55
C GLY A 264 4.76 -5.58 5.99
N ASP A 265 4.14 -6.37 6.85
CA ASP A 265 3.46 -7.61 6.44
C ASP A 265 1.98 -7.34 6.10
N VAL A 266 1.77 -6.75 4.93
CA VAL A 266 0.41 -6.34 4.50
C VAL A 266 -0.44 -7.50 3.97
N GLN A 267 0.15 -8.67 3.71
CA GLN A 267 -0.49 -9.78 2.99
C GLN A 267 -0.93 -10.93 3.90
N ARG A 268 -0.21 -11.19 5.00
CA ARG A 268 -0.42 -12.37 5.84
C ARG A 268 -1.86 -12.56 6.30
N GLY A 269 -2.53 -11.50 6.75
CA GLY A 269 -3.92 -11.59 7.22
C GLY A 269 -4.88 -12.18 6.18
N MET A 270 -4.72 -11.82 4.89
CA MET A 270 -5.56 -12.36 3.81
C MET A 270 -5.15 -13.79 3.41
N ILE A 271 -3.85 -14.11 3.45
CA ILE A 271 -3.36 -15.46 3.16
C ILE A 271 -3.84 -16.45 4.22
N ASP A 272 -3.68 -16.11 5.49
CA ASP A 272 -4.09 -16.95 6.63
C ASP A 272 -5.61 -17.15 6.64
N LEU A 273 -6.38 -16.09 6.36
CA LEU A 273 -7.83 -16.19 6.17
C LEU A 273 -8.19 -17.14 5.03
N ALA A 274 -7.56 -16.99 3.86
CA ALA A 274 -7.88 -17.82 2.71
C ALA A 274 -7.59 -19.30 2.99
N GLN A 275 -6.47 -19.61 3.65
CA GLN A 275 -6.14 -20.97 4.08
C GLN A 275 -7.18 -21.51 5.08
N ALA A 276 -7.55 -20.74 6.08
CA ALA A 276 -8.53 -21.13 7.08
C ALA A 276 -9.92 -21.38 6.45
N ARG A 277 -10.37 -20.51 5.53
CA ARG A 277 -11.66 -20.69 4.84
C ARG A 277 -11.67 -21.95 3.98
N ARG A 278 -10.61 -22.25 3.23
CA ARG A 278 -10.55 -23.48 2.42
C ARG A 278 -10.68 -24.77 3.24
N GLN A 279 -10.28 -24.75 4.51
CA GLN A 279 -10.41 -25.90 5.41
C GLN A 279 -11.79 -26.00 6.09
N ALA A 280 -12.58 -24.93 6.07
CA ALA A 280 -13.92 -24.92 6.65
C ALA A 280 -14.92 -25.71 5.76
N PRO A 281 -16.05 -26.18 6.33
CA PRO A 281 -17.17 -26.70 5.54
C PRO A 281 -17.68 -25.68 4.54
N LEU A 282 -18.08 -26.13 3.33
CA LEU A 282 -18.65 -25.24 2.33
C LEU A 282 -19.95 -24.60 2.86
N PRO A 283 -20.21 -23.31 2.56
CA PRO A 283 -21.46 -22.67 2.94
C PRO A 283 -22.62 -23.26 2.11
N GLU A 284 -23.78 -23.36 2.74
CA GLU A 284 -25.02 -23.85 2.15
C GLU A 284 -26.01 -22.70 1.93
N ALA A 285 -26.93 -22.88 1.00
CA ALA A 285 -28.02 -21.94 0.76
C ALA A 285 -28.92 -21.89 1.99
N GLN A 286 -29.23 -20.69 2.45
CA GLN A 286 -30.11 -20.46 3.60
C GLN A 286 -31.59 -20.50 3.19
N ASP A 287 -31.87 -20.17 1.94
CA ASP A 287 -33.22 -20.17 1.37
C ASP A 287 -33.36 -21.18 0.23
N SER A 288 -34.60 -21.39 -0.20
CA SER A 288 -34.86 -21.99 -1.51
C SER A 288 -34.61 -20.95 -2.61
N TRP A 289 -33.93 -21.35 -3.69
CA TRP A 289 -33.76 -20.49 -4.85
C TRP A 289 -35.13 -20.07 -5.40
N SER A 290 -35.35 -18.77 -5.49
CA SER A 290 -36.62 -18.20 -5.95
C SER A 290 -36.37 -17.17 -7.04
N VAL A 291 -37.31 -17.04 -7.98
CA VAL A 291 -37.22 -16.05 -9.06
C VAL A 291 -37.36 -14.66 -8.44
N ASN A 292 -36.31 -13.85 -8.59
CA ASN A 292 -36.29 -12.45 -8.21
C ASN A 292 -36.86 -11.58 -9.34
N ASP A 293 -36.43 -11.84 -10.58
CA ASP A 293 -36.92 -11.15 -11.77
C ASP A 293 -36.83 -12.07 -13.00
N GLU A 294 -37.73 -11.87 -13.97
CA GLU A 294 -37.72 -12.56 -15.25
C GLU A 294 -38.29 -11.71 -16.38
N ASP A 295 -37.72 -11.84 -17.58
CA ASP A 295 -38.31 -11.29 -18.80
C ASP A 295 -38.68 -12.42 -19.79
N THR A 296 -38.90 -12.08 -21.06
CA THR A 296 -39.24 -13.05 -22.10
C THR A 296 -38.19 -14.17 -22.21
N ASN A 297 -36.91 -13.85 -22.03
CA ASN A 297 -35.80 -14.76 -22.24
C ASN A 297 -34.99 -15.03 -20.96
N ARG A 298 -34.74 -14.02 -20.14
CA ARG A 298 -33.82 -14.08 -18.99
C ARG A 298 -34.54 -14.37 -17.69
N VAL A 299 -33.79 -14.90 -16.73
CA VAL A 299 -34.23 -15.09 -15.35
C VAL A 299 -33.11 -14.78 -14.38
N ARG A 300 -33.45 -14.19 -13.24
CA ARG A 300 -32.57 -13.98 -12.10
C ARG A 300 -33.21 -14.60 -10.87
N PHE A 301 -32.43 -15.38 -10.17
CA PHE A 301 -32.79 -15.97 -8.89
C PHE A 301 -32.12 -15.23 -7.74
N VAL A 302 -32.73 -15.31 -6.56
CA VAL A 302 -32.17 -14.84 -5.29
C VAL A 302 -32.04 -15.99 -4.30
N ASN A 303 -30.99 -15.93 -3.48
CA ASN A 303 -30.80 -16.74 -2.28
C ASN A 303 -29.96 -15.95 -1.26
N HIS A 304 -29.76 -16.53 -0.09
CA HIS A 304 -28.80 -16.07 0.91
C HIS A 304 -27.83 -17.18 1.31
N TYR A 305 -26.63 -16.82 1.73
CA TYR A 305 -25.64 -17.75 2.28
C TYR A 305 -24.83 -17.08 3.40
N PRO A 306 -24.31 -17.84 4.37
CA PRO A 306 -23.51 -17.25 5.45
C PRO A 306 -22.11 -16.86 4.95
N SER A 307 -21.70 -15.61 5.22
CA SER A 307 -20.32 -15.13 5.03
C SER A 307 -19.73 -14.60 6.34
N PRO A 308 -18.46 -14.93 6.66
CA PRO A 308 -17.84 -14.43 7.88
C PRO A 308 -17.58 -12.91 7.82
N GLU A 309 -18.11 -12.16 8.79
CA GLU A 309 -17.81 -10.74 8.98
C GLU A 309 -16.68 -10.59 10.01
N TYR A 310 -15.59 -9.93 9.62
CA TYR A 310 -14.41 -9.71 10.46
C TYR A 310 -14.31 -8.29 10.99
N ARG A 311 -15.06 -7.34 10.41
CA ARG A 311 -15.10 -5.97 10.91
C ARG A 311 -15.92 -5.88 12.18
N LYS A 312 -15.41 -5.14 13.16
CA LYS A 312 -16.18 -4.75 14.34
C LYS A 312 -17.44 -3.96 13.93
N PRO A 313 -18.51 -4.01 14.73
CA PRO A 313 -19.68 -3.18 14.49
C PRO A 313 -19.31 -1.69 14.38
N LYS A 314 -20.07 -0.95 13.56
CA LYS A 314 -19.95 0.52 13.47
C LYS A 314 -20.17 1.17 14.86
N PRO A 315 -19.49 2.29 15.17
CA PRO A 315 -18.75 3.15 14.25
C PRO A 315 -17.32 2.70 13.91
N ASP A 316 -16.76 1.68 14.58
CA ASP A 316 -15.38 1.21 14.36
C ASP A 316 -15.17 0.68 12.93
N GLY A 317 -15.84 -0.42 12.55
CA GLY A 317 -15.82 -0.91 11.17
C GLY A 317 -14.48 -1.45 10.67
N LYS A 318 -13.47 -1.62 11.53
CA LYS A 318 -12.14 -2.19 11.20
C LYS A 318 -12.09 -3.67 11.52
N TRP A 319 -11.19 -4.40 10.85
CA TRP A 319 -10.93 -5.80 11.18
C TRP A 319 -10.34 -5.93 12.57
N GLU A 320 -10.79 -6.94 13.32
CA GLU A 320 -10.15 -7.33 14.56
C GLU A 320 -9.17 -8.49 14.31
N PHE A 321 -7.95 -8.37 14.81
CA PHE A 321 -6.96 -9.44 14.81
C PHE A 321 -6.68 -9.89 16.24
N ASP A 322 -6.41 -11.17 16.44
CA ASP A 322 -5.93 -11.68 17.73
C ASP A 322 -4.43 -11.38 17.96
N ALA A 323 -3.92 -11.79 19.12
CA ALA A 323 -2.51 -11.56 19.48
C ALA A 323 -1.51 -12.33 18.58
N GLN A 324 -1.97 -13.20 17.69
CA GLN A 324 -1.16 -13.92 16.71
C GLN A 324 -1.29 -13.32 15.30
N GLY A 325 -2.06 -12.25 15.14
CA GLY A 325 -2.31 -11.58 13.86
C GLY A 325 -3.36 -12.29 12.99
N VAL A 326 -4.16 -13.19 13.57
CA VAL A 326 -5.21 -13.91 12.85
C VAL A 326 -6.52 -13.12 12.91
N ALA A 327 -7.18 -12.95 11.75
CA ALA A 327 -8.45 -12.24 11.66
C ALA A 327 -9.55 -12.93 12.48
N LYS A 328 -10.18 -12.19 13.39
CA LYS A 328 -11.20 -12.70 14.31
C LYS A 328 -12.59 -12.49 13.72
N LYS A 329 -13.28 -13.59 13.43
CA LYS A 329 -14.68 -13.57 13.00
C LYS A 329 -15.56 -12.98 14.09
N GLN A 330 -16.35 -11.97 13.75
CA GLN A 330 -17.33 -11.34 14.64
C GLN A 330 -18.67 -12.07 14.61
N LYS A 331 -19.16 -12.38 13.40
CA LYS A 331 -20.42 -13.09 13.14
C LYS A 331 -20.40 -13.72 11.75
N ASP A 332 -21.40 -14.55 11.47
CA ASP A 332 -21.77 -14.90 10.09
C ASP A 332 -22.86 -13.92 9.65
N GLU A 333 -22.61 -13.19 8.57
CA GLU A 333 -23.58 -12.32 7.89
C GLU A 333 -24.34 -13.13 6.84
N SER A 334 -25.66 -12.92 6.74
CA SER A 334 -26.47 -13.53 5.68
C SER A 334 -26.36 -12.65 4.43
N LEU A 335 -25.56 -13.07 3.45
CA LEU A 335 -25.36 -12.30 2.22
C LEU A 335 -26.39 -12.69 1.17
N GLU A 336 -27.14 -11.69 0.69
CA GLU A 336 -28.02 -11.82 -0.48
C GLU A 336 -27.17 -11.99 -1.74
N VAL A 337 -27.51 -12.99 -2.55
CA VAL A 337 -26.82 -13.30 -3.80
C VAL A 337 -27.82 -13.42 -4.95
N PHE A 338 -27.46 -12.84 -6.09
CA PHE A 338 -28.20 -13.03 -7.32
C PHE A 338 -27.48 -13.97 -8.27
N LEU A 339 -28.27 -14.81 -8.94
CA LEU A 339 -27.84 -15.73 -9.99
C LEU A 339 -28.69 -15.46 -11.25
N SER A 340 -28.07 -14.92 -12.30
CA SER A 340 -28.74 -14.60 -13.56
C SER A 340 -28.35 -15.53 -14.70
N PHE A 341 -29.35 -15.88 -15.51
CA PHE A 341 -29.20 -16.64 -16.75
C PHE A 341 -29.78 -15.84 -17.93
N SER A 342 -29.07 -15.86 -19.05
CA SER A 342 -29.50 -15.19 -20.29
C SER A 342 -30.68 -15.89 -21.00
N ASN A 343 -30.89 -17.17 -20.69
CA ASN A 343 -31.94 -17.98 -21.28
C ASN A 343 -32.56 -18.96 -20.26
N LYS A 344 -33.79 -18.67 -19.85
CA LYS A 344 -34.55 -19.40 -18.82
C LYS A 344 -35.11 -20.75 -19.28
N ALA A 345 -35.02 -21.06 -20.57
CA ALA A 345 -35.49 -22.31 -21.16
C ALA A 345 -34.37 -23.32 -21.44
N VAL A 346 -33.10 -22.91 -21.33
CA VAL A 346 -31.94 -23.77 -21.62
C VAL A 346 -31.35 -24.28 -20.31
N SER A 347 -31.54 -25.58 -20.04
CA SER A 347 -30.93 -26.31 -18.92
C SER A 347 -29.53 -26.84 -19.25
N GLY A 348 -28.80 -27.20 -18.21
CA GLY A 348 -27.55 -27.95 -18.26
C GLY A 348 -26.33 -27.14 -17.85
N PRO A 349 -25.20 -27.83 -17.58
CA PRO A 349 -24.03 -27.21 -16.98
C PRO A 349 -23.44 -26.17 -17.91
N ARG A 350 -23.10 -25.00 -17.34
CA ARG A 350 -22.47 -23.87 -18.01
C ARG A 350 -21.43 -23.18 -17.11
N PRO A 351 -20.44 -22.48 -17.69
CA PRO A 351 -19.45 -21.76 -16.90
C PRO A 351 -20.09 -20.74 -15.96
N VAL A 352 -19.45 -20.54 -14.81
CA VAL A 352 -19.88 -19.58 -13.80
C VAL A 352 -19.04 -18.31 -13.92
N VAL A 353 -19.70 -17.16 -13.84
CA VAL A 353 -19.06 -15.84 -13.83
C VAL A 353 -19.45 -15.11 -12.56
N ILE A 354 -18.46 -14.70 -11.75
CA ILE A 354 -18.66 -13.76 -10.67
C ILE A 354 -18.55 -12.34 -11.23
N TYR A 355 -19.59 -11.54 -11.06
CA TYR A 355 -19.63 -10.13 -11.42
C TYR A 355 -19.29 -9.24 -10.22
N GLY A 356 -18.21 -8.47 -10.33
CA GLY A 356 -17.88 -7.40 -9.39
C GLY A 356 -18.41 -6.06 -9.89
N HIS A 357 -19.35 -5.46 -9.16
CA HIS A 357 -19.98 -4.18 -9.54
C HIS A 357 -19.04 -2.97 -9.37
N GLY A 358 -19.36 -1.88 -10.07
CA GLY A 358 -18.66 -0.60 -9.96
C GLY A 358 -19.06 0.21 -8.73
N LEU A 359 -18.34 1.30 -8.46
CA LEU A 359 -18.62 2.20 -7.33
C LEU A 359 -20.00 2.84 -7.49
N GLY A 360 -20.82 2.78 -6.44
CA GLY A 360 -22.21 3.26 -6.47
C GLY A 360 -23.18 2.35 -7.21
N GLY A 361 -22.71 1.23 -7.78
CA GLY A 361 -23.56 0.15 -8.28
C GLY A 361 -23.78 -0.94 -7.23
N ASP A 362 -24.42 -2.02 -7.66
CA ASP A 362 -24.76 -3.16 -6.80
C ASP A 362 -24.82 -4.45 -7.64
N LYS A 363 -25.22 -5.54 -7.00
CA LYS A 363 -25.36 -6.86 -7.61
C LYS A 363 -26.39 -6.92 -8.75
N ASP A 364 -27.30 -5.94 -8.95
CA ASP A 364 -28.23 -5.96 -10.09
C ASP A 364 -27.52 -5.97 -11.46
N GLY A 365 -26.26 -5.55 -11.51
CA GLY A 365 -25.44 -5.63 -12.72
C GLY A 365 -25.27 -7.06 -13.27
N VAL A 366 -25.60 -8.11 -12.52
CA VAL A 366 -25.66 -9.49 -13.04
C VAL A 366 -26.64 -9.62 -14.22
N TRP A 367 -27.72 -8.84 -14.23
CA TRP A 367 -28.77 -8.91 -15.24
C TRP A 367 -28.24 -8.54 -16.62
N GLY A 368 -27.61 -7.36 -16.73
CA GLY A 368 -26.99 -6.90 -17.97
C GLY A 368 -25.71 -7.66 -18.32
N THR A 369 -25.00 -8.21 -17.32
CA THR A 369 -23.81 -9.04 -17.57
C THR A 369 -24.18 -10.38 -18.18
N SER A 370 -25.21 -11.05 -17.68
CA SER A 370 -25.69 -12.32 -18.26
C SER A 370 -26.09 -12.17 -19.73
N GLU A 371 -26.80 -11.10 -20.08
CA GLU A 371 -27.19 -10.77 -21.45
C GLU A 371 -25.98 -10.59 -22.38
N ARG A 372 -24.97 -9.84 -21.94
CA ARG A 372 -23.77 -9.56 -22.75
C ARG A 372 -22.92 -10.81 -22.98
N LEU A 373 -23.01 -11.79 -22.08
CA LEU A 373 -22.24 -13.03 -22.12
C LEU A 373 -23.00 -14.21 -22.71
N ASP A 374 -24.27 -14.03 -23.09
CA ASP A 374 -25.07 -15.04 -23.79
C ASP A 374 -24.32 -15.72 -24.96
N PRO A 375 -23.59 -14.99 -25.83
CA PRO A 375 -22.92 -15.60 -26.99
C PRO A 375 -21.64 -16.39 -26.66
N VAL A 376 -21.17 -16.36 -25.41
CA VAL A 376 -19.85 -16.91 -25.01
C VAL A 376 -19.86 -18.44 -24.95
N SER A 377 -21.04 -19.06 -24.80
CA SER A 377 -21.23 -20.50 -24.68
C SER A 377 -22.58 -20.88 -25.27
N GLU A 378 -22.72 -22.08 -25.83
CA GLU A 378 -23.98 -22.57 -26.42
C GLU A 378 -25.16 -22.55 -25.44
N ARG A 379 -24.89 -22.64 -24.13
CA ARG A 379 -25.89 -22.60 -23.05
C ARG A 379 -25.89 -21.26 -22.28
N GLY A 380 -25.18 -20.25 -22.79
CA GLY A 380 -24.87 -19.03 -22.06
C GLY A 380 -23.96 -19.29 -20.86
N VAL A 381 -24.00 -18.38 -19.90
CA VAL A 381 -23.25 -18.46 -18.63
C VAL A 381 -24.18 -18.22 -17.43
N ALA A 382 -23.77 -18.69 -16.27
CA ALA A 382 -24.43 -18.41 -14.99
C ALA A 382 -23.70 -17.26 -14.30
N VAL A 383 -24.36 -16.12 -14.07
CA VAL A 383 -23.72 -14.93 -13.51
C VAL A 383 -24.14 -14.71 -12.06
N PHE A 384 -23.18 -14.82 -11.14
CA PHE A 384 -23.36 -14.54 -9.72
C PHE A 384 -22.93 -13.11 -9.38
N GLY A 385 -23.62 -12.48 -8.43
CA GLY A 385 -23.25 -11.17 -7.90
C GLY A 385 -23.69 -10.99 -6.45
N ILE A 386 -22.84 -10.32 -5.68
CA ILE A 386 -23.09 -9.88 -4.30
C ILE A 386 -22.75 -8.40 -4.18
N ASP A 387 -23.28 -7.76 -3.14
CA ASP A 387 -22.96 -6.37 -2.86
C ASP A 387 -21.66 -6.25 -2.07
N SER A 388 -20.84 -5.26 -2.44
CA SER A 388 -19.67 -4.87 -1.66
C SER A 388 -20.13 -4.24 -0.33
N PRO A 389 -19.29 -4.23 0.72
CA PRO A 389 -19.58 -3.44 1.91
C PRO A 389 -20.05 -2.02 1.55
N GLU A 390 -21.05 -1.48 2.25
CA GLU A 390 -21.54 -0.10 2.04
C GLU A 390 -22.22 0.15 0.68
N HIS A 391 -22.64 -0.91 -0.02
CA HIS A 391 -23.40 -0.85 -1.27
C HIS A 391 -24.65 -1.73 -1.22
N GLY A 392 -25.69 -1.37 -1.97
CA GLY A 392 -26.89 -2.19 -2.14
C GLY A 392 -27.46 -2.69 -0.80
N SER A 393 -27.66 -3.99 -0.69
CA SER A 393 -28.16 -4.66 0.53
C SER A 393 -27.18 -4.61 1.73
N ARG A 394 -25.93 -4.19 1.52
CA ARG A 394 -24.89 -4.03 2.56
C ARG A 394 -24.81 -2.59 3.09
N HIS A 395 -25.73 -1.72 2.69
CA HIS A 395 -25.87 -0.36 3.19
C HIS A 395 -27.22 -0.17 3.89
N GLU A 396 -27.25 0.63 4.96
CA GLU A 396 -28.51 1.01 5.61
C GLU A 396 -29.11 2.20 4.87
N GLY A 397 -30.19 1.97 4.11
CA GLY A 397 -30.90 3.02 3.37
C GLY A 397 -30.62 3.00 1.86
N GLU A 398 -30.99 4.09 1.18
CA GLU A 398 -30.77 4.19 -0.27
C GLU A 398 -29.29 4.34 -0.60
N THR A 399 -28.79 3.52 -1.50
CA THR A 399 -27.41 3.61 -1.98
C THR A 399 -27.33 4.58 -3.15
N THR A 400 -26.48 5.60 -3.02
CA THR A 400 -26.07 6.51 -4.09
C THR A 400 -24.56 6.40 -4.33
N LEU A 401 -24.06 6.96 -5.43
CA LEU A 401 -22.62 7.03 -5.68
C LEU A 401 -21.87 7.71 -4.52
N ILE A 402 -22.44 8.80 -3.98
CA ILE A 402 -21.84 9.56 -2.88
C ILE A 402 -21.80 8.71 -1.60
N SER A 403 -22.94 8.18 -1.16
CA SER A 403 -22.98 7.36 0.07
C SER A 403 -22.04 6.14 -0.01
N SER A 404 -21.91 5.52 -1.18
CA SER A 404 -20.97 4.43 -1.41
C SER A 404 -19.51 4.86 -1.32
N VAL A 405 -19.15 6.02 -1.90
CA VAL A 405 -17.80 6.59 -1.80
C VAL A 405 -17.46 6.85 -0.34
N TYR A 406 -18.28 7.62 0.36
CA TYR A 406 -18.01 7.99 1.76
C TYR A 406 -17.97 6.75 2.66
N GLY A 407 -18.97 5.86 2.56
CA GLY A 407 -19.04 4.65 3.36
C GLY A 407 -17.88 3.69 3.11
N PHE A 408 -17.62 3.33 1.84
CA PHE A 408 -16.60 2.35 1.51
C PHE A 408 -15.19 2.86 1.80
N PHE A 409 -14.90 4.12 1.49
CA PHE A 409 -13.59 4.72 1.77
C PHE A 409 -13.47 5.26 3.20
N GLY A 410 -14.39 4.96 4.11
CA GLY A 410 -14.25 5.38 5.51
C GLY A 410 -14.17 6.89 5.69
N ILE A 411 -14.76 7.67 4.78
CA ILE A 411 -14.81 9.12 4.86
C ILE A 411 -16.08 9.50 5.62
N ASP A 412 -15.94 10.25 6.70
CA ASP A 412 -17.09 10.79 7.42
C ASP A 412 -17.69 11.96 6.63
N GLU A 413 -18.99 11.89 6.33
CA GLU A 413 -19.68 12.90 5.51
C GLU A 413 -19.78 14.25 6.21
N ALA A 414 -19.83 14.28 7.55
CA ALA A 414 -19.99 15.51 8.32
C ALA A 414 -18.65 16.20 8.58
N THR A 415 -17.57 15.45 8.82
CA THR A 415 -16.24 16.00 9.16
C THR A 415 -15.26 15.97 8.01
N ASN A 416 -15.52 15.21 6.93
CA ASN A 416 -14.57 14.84 5.88
C ASN A 416 -13.30 14.15 6.40
N GLU A 417 -13.35 13.59 7.60
CA GLU A 417 -12.26 12.80 8.16
C GLU A 417 -12.14 11.47 7.43
N PHE A 418 -10.92 11.07 7.07
CA PHE A 418 -10.64 9.84 6.37
C PHE A 418 -10.06 8.78 7.33
N ASP A 419 -10.85 7.75 7.61
CA ASP A 419 -10.42 6.56 8.34
C ASP A 419 -9.82 5.53 7.35
N ILE A 420 -8.50 5.57 7.23
CA ILE A 420 -7.74 4.81 6.24
C ILE A 420 -7.79 3.32 6.59
N ALA A 421 -7.77 2.98 7.88
CA ALA A 421 -7.86 1.61 8.36
C ALA A 421 -9.23 0.97 8.02
N ARG A 422 -10.34 1.70 8.17
CA ARG A 422 -11.67 1.24 7.78
C ARG A 422 -11.77 1.07 6.27
N ALA A 423 -11.24 2.00 5.49
CA ALA A 423 -11.19 1.86 4.03
C ALA A 423 -10.42 0.60 3.60
N ARG A 424 -9.24 0.38 4.16
CA ARG A 424 -8.43 -0.84 3.96
C ARG A 424 -9.22 -2.10 4.32
N ASP A 425 -9.90 -2.09 5.46
CA ASP A 425 -10.59 -3.27 5.97
C ASP A 425 -11.93 -3.52 5.26
N ASN A 426 -12.52 -2.53 4.59
CA ASN A 426 -13.61 -2.73 3.63
C ASN A 426 -13.13 -3.51 2.39
N PHE A 427 -11.94 -3.22 1.85
CA PHE A 427 -11.34 -4.05 0.79
C PHE A 427 -11.07 -5.48 1.26
N ARG A 428 -10.53 -5.64 2.47
CA ARG A 428 -10.29 -6.98 3.04
C ARG A 428 -11.59 -7.75 3.24
N GLN A 429 -12.62 -7.11 3.78
CA GLN A 429 -13.93 -7.73 3.96
C GLN A 429 -14.55 -8.13 2.62
N MET A 430 -14.44 -7.29 1.59
CA MET A 430 -14.94 -7.64 0.27
C MET A 430 -14.23 -8.88 -0.31
N ALA A 431 -12.90 -8.96 -0.16
CA ALA A 431 -12.17 -10.14 -0.60
C ALA A 431 -12.57 -11.41 0.19
N ALA A 432 -12.86 -11.28 1.49
CA ALA A 432 -13.38 -12.38 2.30
C ALA A 432 -14.78 -12.84 1.84
N ASP A 433 -15.68 -11.90 1.55
CA ASP A 433 -17.03 -12.20 1.04
C ASP A 433 -16.97 -12.86 -0.35
N GLN A 434 -16.10 -12.38 -1.24
CA GLN A 434 -15.91 -12.97 -2.57
C GLN A 434 -15.28 -14.37 -2.49
N LEU A 435 -14.37 -14.61 -1.55
CA LEU A 435 -13.83 -15.95 -1.31
C LEU A 435 -14.92 -16.90 -0.81
N GLU A 436 -15.79 -16.43 0.07
CA GLU A 436 -16.92 -17.22 0.53
C GLU A 436 -17.93 -17.46 -0.60
N LEU A 437 -18.16 -16.50 -1.50
CA LEU A 437 -18.97 -16.68 -2.71
C LEU A 437 -18.42 -17.79 -3.61
N VAL A 438 -17.09 -17.83 -3.84
CA VAL A 438 -16.45 -18.92 -4.60
C VAL A 438 -16.75 -20.27 -3.95
N ARG A 439 -16.62 -20.36 -2.62
CA ARG A 439 -16.92 -21.59 -1.87
C ARG A 439 -18.40 -21.95 -1.88
N PHE A 440 -19.28 -20.95 -1.87
CA PHE A 440 -20.72 -21.15 -2.04
C PHE A 440 -21.04 -21.69 -3.42
N ILE A 441 -20.49 -21.13 -4.49
CA ILE A 441 -20.64 -21.66 -5.85
C ILE A 441 -20.20 -23.12 -5.93
N GLN A 442 -19.13 -23.50 -5.25
CA GLN A 442 -18.66 -24.90 -5.21
C GLN A 442 -19.65 -25.87 -4.55
N SER A 443 -20.50 -25.42 -3.62
CA SER A 443 -21.53 -26.27 -3.00
C SER A 443 -22.76 -26.48 -3.89
N LEU A 444 -22.86 -25.76 -5.01
CA LEU A 444 -24.01 -25.76 -5.92
C LEU A 444 -23.85 -26.70 -7.13
N SER A 445 -23.00 -27.73 -7.05
CA SER A 445 -22.75 -28.66 -8.17
C SER A 445 -23.99 -29.43 -8.64
N GLU A 446 -24.97 -29.58 -7.75
CA GLU A 446 -26.25 -30.26 -8.01
C GLU A 446 -27.42 -29.28 -8.21
N LEU A 447 -27.14 -27.98 -8.33
CA LEU A 447 -28.21 -26.99 -8.49
C LEU A 447 -28.91 -27.16 -9.84
N ASP A 448 -30.21 -27.39 -9.78
CA ASP A 448 -31.12 -27.53 -10.93
C ASP A 448 -32.32 -26.59 -10.72
N VAL A 449 -32.32 -25.48 -11.45
CA VAL A 449 -33.35 -24.42 -11.40
C VAL A 449 -33.96 -24.12 -12.77
N LEU A 450 -33.46 -24.77 -13.83
CA LEU A 450 -33.90 -24.60 -15.20
C LEU A 450 -34.39 -25.92 -15.82
N PRO A 451 -35.32 -25.86 -16.79
CA PRO A 451 -36.10 -24.69 -17.19
C PRO A 451 -36.97 -24.14 -16.05
N VAL A 452 -37.18 -22.83 -16.01
CA VAL A 452 -37.93 -22.18 -14.91
C VAL A 452 -39.32 -22.81 -14.75
N GLY A 453 -39.63 -23.24 -13.52
CA GLY A 453 -40.91 -23.88 -13.18
C GLY A 453 -41.01 -25.37 -13.52
N ALA A 454 -40.00 -25.94 -14.20
CA ALA A 454 -39.90 -27.36 -14.47
C ALA A 454 -38.43 -27.86 -14.51
N PRO A 455 -37.69 -27.79 -13.37
CA PRO A 455 -36.34 -28.37 -13.27
C PRO A 455 -36.29 -29.81 -13.78
N ASP A 456 -35.30 -30.13 -14.61
CA ASP A 456 -35.29 -31.35 -15.43
C ASP A 456 -34.39 -32.48 -14.90
N GLY A 457 -33.81 -32.28 -13.72
CA GLY A 457 -32.90 -33.21 -13.05
C GLY A 457 -31.45 -33.09 -13.54
N VAL A 458 -31.13 -32.10 -14.38
CA VAL A 458 -29.77 -31.85 -14.86
C VAL A 458 -29.20 -30.61 -14.16
N PRO A 459 -28.04 -30.69 -13.49
CA PRO A 459 -27.44 -29.52 -12.87
C PRO A 459 -27.11 -28.42 -13.88
N ASP A 460 -27.33 -27.16 -13.50
CA ASP A 460 -27.21 -25.99 -14.36
C ASP A 460 -25.82 -25.34 -14.34
N LEU A 461 -24.98 -25.69 -13.37
CA LEU A 461 -23.70 -25.03 -13.12
C LEU A 461 -22.50 -25.97 -13.36
N ASP A 462 -21.50 -25.48 -14.09
CA ASP A 462 -20.14 -26.05 -14.07
C ASP A 462 -19.31 -25.32 -13.00
N THR A 463 -19.38 -25.80 -11.75
CA THR A 463 -18.70 -25.19 -10.59
C THR A 463 -17.18 -25.40 -10.62
N SER A 464 -16.64 -26.16 -11.58
CA SER A 464 -15.21 -26.32 -11.83
C SER A 464 -14.64 -25.27 -12.79
N ASN A 465 -15.51 -24.43 -13.37
CA ASN A 465 -15.16 -23.41 -14.35
C ASN A 465 -15.70 -22.04 -13.92
N ILE A 466 -15.05 -21.46 -12.91
CA ILE A 466 -15.39 -20.16 -12.34
C ILE A 466 -14.50 -19.08 -12.97
N LEU A 467 -15.12 -18.02 -13.44
CA LEU A 467 -14.49 -16.83 -14.04
C LEU A 467 -14.88 -15.59 -13.23
N TYR A 468 -14.09 -14.53 -13.31
CA TYR A 468 -14.40 -13.23 -12.70
C TYR A 468 -14.45 -12.12 -13.75
N ILE A 469 -15.44 -11.24 -13.66
CA ILE A 469 -15.48 -9.99 -14.39
C ILE A 469 -15.69 -8.86 -13.41
N GLY A 470 -14.67 -8.02 -13.27
CA GLY A 470 -14.77 -6.76 -12.53
C GLY A 470 -15.14 -5.64 -13.49
N HIS A 471 -16.07 -4.79 -13.10
CA HIS A 471 -16.36 -3.53 -13.79
C HIS A 471 -15.95 -2.34 -12.93
N SER A 472 -15.07 -1.47 -13.46
CA SER A 472 -14.61 -0.27 -12.75
C SER A 472 -14.06 -0.63 -11.37
N PHE A 473 -14.69 -0.17 -10.28
CA PHE A 473 -14.34 -0.51 -8.91
C PHE A 473 -14.33 -2.03 -8.62
N GLY A 474 -15.18 -2.80 -9.28
CA GLY A 474 -15.17 -4.26 -9.22
C GLY A 474 -13.86 -4.87 -9.72
N SER A 475 -13.15 -4.19 -10.61
CA SER A 475 -11.79 -4.58 -11.00
C SER A 475 -10.77 -4.22 -9.92
N VAL A 476 -10.92 -3.05 -9.28
CA VAL A 476 -10.03 -2.56 -8.21
C VAL A 476 -10.06 -3.51 -7.01
N GLN A 477 -11.25 -3.84 -6.51
CA GLN A 477 -11.41 -4.76 -5.37
C GLN A 477 -11.15 -6.23 -5.75
N GLY A 478 -11.31 -6.57 -7.04
CA GLY A 478 -11.16 -7.94 -7.53
C GLY A 478 -9.71 -8.45 -7.56
N ALA A 479 -8.70 -7.58 -7.49
CA ALA A 479 -7.30 -7.97 -7.52
C ALA A 479 -6.92 -8.92 -6.36
N THR A 480 -7.47 -8.67 -5.17
CA THR A 480 -7.21 -9.50 -3.98
C THR A 480 -7.83 -10.88 -4.12
N ILE A 481 -9.09 -10.99 -4.57
CA ILE A 481 -9.70 -12.32 -4.73
C ILE A 481 -8.98 -13.14 -5.80
N ALA A 482 -8.54 -12.51 -6.89
CA ALA A 482 -7.79 -13.16 -7.95
C ALA A 482 -6.44 -13.75 -7.47
N SER A 483 -5.84 -13.18 -6.41
CA SER A 483 -4.58 -13.70 -5.85
C SER A 483 -4.79 -14.81 -4.81
N ILE A 484 -5.95 -14.84 -4.14
CA ILE A 484 -6.23 -15.79 -3.05
C ILE A 484 -7.26 -16.88 -3.41
N ALA A 485 -7.85 -16.88 -4.61
CA ALA A 485 -8.80 -17.91 -5.05
C ALA A 485 -8.34 -18.54 -6.38
N PRO A 486 -7.45 -19.56 -6.37
CA PRO A 486 -6.99 -20.25 -7.57
C PRO A 486 -8.11 -20.99 -8.33
N GLU A 487 -9.28 -21.14 -7.71
CA GLU A 487 -10.51 -21.64 -8.32
C GLU A 487 -11.02 -20.72 -9.45
N ILE A 488 -10.69 -19.43 -9.40
CA ILE A 488 -11.01 -18.47 -10.46
C ILE A 488 -9.98 -18.63 -11.58
N ARG A 489 -10.43 -19.16 -12.73
CA ARG A 489 -9.54 -19.59 -13.82
C ARG A 489 -9.14 -18.48 -14.78
N ALA A 490 -9.94 -17.43 -14.87
CA ALA A 490 -9.64 -16.26 -15.66
C ALA A 490 -10.35 -15.03 -15.10
N VAL A 491 -9.76 -13.87 -15.35
CA VAL A 491 -10.27 -12.59 -14.88
C VAL A 491 -10.31 -11.58 -16.02
N THR A 492 -11.42 -10.84 -16.12
CA THR A 492 -11.53 -9.66 -16.98
C THR A 492 -11.58 -8.40 -16.13
N TRP A 493 -10.61 -7.50 -16.34
CA TRP A 493 -10.54 -6.18 -15.71
C TRP A 493 -11.17 -5.13 -16.62
N ASN A 494 -12.49 -4.98 -16.59
CA ASN A 494 -13.15 -4.00 -17.44
C ASN A 494 -13.02 -2.60 -16.82
N VAL A 495 -12.27 -1.71 -17.48
CA VAL A 495 -11.99 -0.32 -17.06
C VAL A 495 -11.51 -0.20 -15.61
N GLY A 496 -10.74 -1.17 -15.13
CA GLY A 496 -10.13 -1.14 -13.81
C GLY A 496 -8.95 -0.18 -13.71
N GLY A 497 -8.88 0.56 -12.61
CA GLY A 497 -7.66 1.24 -12.17
C GLY A 497 -6.88 0.37 -11.17
N ALA A 498 -5.64 0.75 -10.89
CA ALA A 498 -4.83 0.18 -9.80
C ALA A 498 -4.20 1.31 -8.99
N GLY A 499 -3.96 1.07 -7.70
CA GLY A 499 -3.48 2.08 -6.77
C GLY A 499 -4.54 3.14 -6.47
N LEU A 500 -5.32 2.96 -5.41
CA LEU A 500 -6.38 3.91 -5.01
C LEU A 500 -5.84 5.35 -4.93
N MET A 501 -4.66 5.53 -4.32
CA MET A 501 -4.05 6.86 -4.20
C MET A 501 -3.61 7.43 -5.54
N MET A 502 -3.17 6.59 -6.49
CA MET A 502 -2.87 7.06 -7.85
C MET A 502 -4.15 7.50 -8.56
N LEU A 503 -5.26 6.75 -8.39
CA LEU A 503 -6.56 7.14 -8.91
C LEU A 503 -7.06 8.44 -8.28
N LEU A 504 -6.92 8.60 -6.97
CA LEU A 504 -7.27 9.83 -6.24
C LEU A 504 -6.36 11.02 -6.54
N ARG A 505 -5.16 10.80 -7.09
CA ARG A 505 -4.24 11.87 -7.52
C ARG A 505 -4.44 12.26 -8.98
N ASP A 506 -4.53 11.27 -9.87
CA ASP A 506 -4.40 11.49 -11.32
C ASP A 506 -5.75 11.54 -12.05
N SER A 507 -6.84 11.07 -11.43
CA SER A 507 -8.16 11.04 -12.07
C SER A 507 -8.81 12.41 -12.10
N LYS A 508 -9.15 12.93 -13.28
CA LYS A 508 -9.98 14.14 -13.40
C LYS A 508 -11.34 14.05 -12.69
N THR A 509 -11.84 12.83 -12.46
CA THR A 509 -13.17 12.59 -11.88
C THR A 509 -13.12 12.33 -10.38
N PHE A 510 -12.01 11.75 -9.89
CA PHE A 510 -11.87 11.32 -8.49
C PHE A 510 -10.73 12.06 -7.78
N ASN A 511 -10.12 13.07 -8.40
CA ASN A 511 -9.08 13.86 -7.75
C ASN A 511 -9.65 14.55 -6.50
N ILE A 512 -8.95 14.41 -5.38
CA ILE A 512 -9.26 15.08 -4.11
C ILE A 512 -8.32 16.24 -3.80
N VAL A 513 -7.42 16.56 -4.75
CA VAL A 513 -6.43 17.63 -4.67
C VAL A 513 -6.71 18.71 -5.72
#